data_AF-A0A7S0CXB9-F1
#
_entry.id   AF-A0A7S0CXB9-F1
#
_cell.length_a   1.000
_cell.length_b   1.000
_cell.length_c   1.000
_cell.angle_alpha   90.00
_cell.angle_beta   90.00
_cell.angle_gamma   90.00
#
_symmetry.space_group_name_H-M   'P 1'
#
loop_
_entity.id
_entity.type
_entity.pdbx_description
1 polymer ?
#
loop_
_entity_poly.entity_id
_entity_poly.type
_entity_poly.pdbx_seq_one_letter_code
_entity_poly.pdbx_strand_id
1 'polypeptide(L)'
;RRRSSLSPFQHKAANMKILAIAVMRSVEGKDPINLARVEDLYCFSYFTRSTIREHLTFALRTVAQRTKPGFRQTVGLKDIEYVCHVHVRSNGLSGIVVTDEEYPVRVAFSLITDILNKFSKEVPKWVEITSDQPGAPKFMDVAIEKFQNPKEADKVLKIQQTVDEIKTIMHKNIDDILKRGETLDALMDKSNDLSATSVAFFKTAKKQNQCCKAY
;
A
#
# COMPACT_ATOMS: atom_id res chain seq x y z
N ARG A 1 14.59 18.28 30.65
CA ARG A 1 14.98 17.52 29.44
C ARG A 1 13.78 16.72 28.95
N ARG A 2 12.91 17.29 28.09
CA ARG A 2 11.80 16.55 27.48
C ARG A 2 12.34 15.85 26.24
N ARG A 3 12.41 14.52 26.27
CA ARG A 3 12.61 13.73 25.04
C ARG A 3 11.36 13.95 24.19
N SER A 4 11.52 14.50 22.98
CA SER A 4 10.47 14.49 21.97
C SER A 4 10.15 13.03 21.68
N SER A 5 9.01 12.54 22.17
CA SER A 5 8.49 11.23 21.82
C SER A 5 8.02 11.30 20.36
N LEU A 6 8.92 10.97 19.43
CA LEU A 6 8.55 10.70 18.04
C LEU A 6 7.47 9.62 18.06
N SER A 7 6.44 9.80 17.23
CA SER A 7 5.46 8.74 17.02
C SER A 7 6.17 7.44 16.62
N PRO A 8 5.70 6.26 17.03
CA PRO A 8 6.32 5.01 16.62
C PRO A 8 6.24 4.77 15.10
N PHE A 9 5.48 5.60 14.36
CA PHE A 9 5.45 5.66 12.90
C PHE A 9 6.34 6.76 12.30
N GLN A 10 6.89 7.68 13.10
CA GLN A 10 7.82 8.70 12.61
C GLN A 10 9.20 8.08 12.40
N HIS A 11 9.52 7.78 11.15
CA HIS A 11 10.87 7.44 10.73
C HIS A 11 11.58 8.68 10.21
N LYS A 12 12.59 9.16 10.94
CA LYS A 12 13.36 10.34 10.54
C LYS A 12 14.43 9.95 9.52
N ALA A 13 14.02 9.83 8.26
CA ALA A 13 14.72 10.17 7.03
C ALA A 13 13.82 9.76 5.87
N ALA A 14 13.23 10.74 5.15
CA ALA A 14 12.59 10.51 3.87
C ALA A 14 13.62 9.82 2.97
N ASN A 15 13.34 8.57 2.66
CA ASN A 15 14.22 7.72 1.88
C ASN A 15 13.27 7.18 0.84
N MET A 16 13.35 7.64 -0.42
CA MET A 16 12.42 7.26 -1.49
C MET A 16 12.32 5.73 -1.65
N LYS A 17 11.49 5.06 -0.84
CA LYS A 17 11.49 3.60 -0.68
C LYS A 17 10.11 3.03 -0.93
N ILE A 18 10.11 1.73 -1.16
CA ILE A 18 8.90 0.91 -1.28
C ILE A 18 8.77 0.10 0.00
N LEU A 19 7.62 0.19 0.66
CA LEU A 19 7.29 -0.61 1.83
C LEU A 19 6.64 -1.94 1.46
N ALA A 20 5.78 -1.95 0.45
CA ALA A 20 5.10 -3.16 0.03
C ALA A 20 4.67 -3.13 -1.42
N ILE A 21 4.60 -4.33 -1.99
CA ILE A 21 3.97 -4.59 -3.27
C ILE A 21 2.96 -5.71 -3.05
N ALA A 22 1.72 -5.50 -3.47
CA ALA A 22 0.66 -6.49 -3.35
C ALA A 22 -0.11 -6.65 -4.66
N VAL A 23 -0.57 -7.87 -4.89
CA VAL A 23 -1.52 -8.23 -5.94
C VAL A 23 -2.77 -8.76 -5.26
N MET A 24 -3.90 -8.17 -5.58
CA MET A 24 -5.19 -8.54 -5.00
C MET A 24 -6.22 -8.81 -6.08
N ARG A 25 -7.20 -9.63 -5.74
CA ARG A 25 -8.38 -9.88 -6.57
C ARG A 25 -9.59 -9.21 -5.95
N SER A 26 -10.27 -8.39 -6.75
CA SER A 26 -11.56 -7.84 -6.39
C SER A 26 -12.62 -8.93 -6.44
N VAL A 27 -13.47 -8.97 -5.41
CA VAL A 27 -14.64 -9.84 -5.34
C VAL A 27 -15.84 -8.98 -4.96
N GLU A 28 -16.92 -9.09 -5.73
CA GLU A 28 -18.11 -8.28 -5.49
C GLU A 28 -18.70 -8.56 -4.11
N GLY A 29 -19.01 -7.49 -3.36
CA GLY A 29 -19.61 -7.57 -2.03
C GLY A 29 -18.72 -8.16 -0.94
N LYS A 30 -17.44 -8.45 -1.21
CA LYS A 30 -16.48 -8.99 -0.25
C LYS A 30 -15.20 -8.15 -0.21
N ASP A 31 -14.36 -8.43 0.77
CA ASP A 31 -13.02 -7.85 0.82
C ASP A 31 -12.13 -8.44 -0.29
N PRO A 32 -11.22 -7.64 -0.88
CA PRO A 32 -10.29 -8.14 -1.87
C PRO A 32 -9.42 -9.26 -1.30
N ILE A 33 -9.27 -10.32 -2.09
CA ILE A 33 -8.44 -11.47 -1.73
C ILE A 33 -6.98 -11.13 -2.01
N ASN A 34 -6.10 -11.32 -1.03
CA ASN A 34 -4.67 -11.15 -1.21
C ASN A 34 -4.09 -12.33 -1.98
N LEU A 35 -3.66 -12.10 -3.22
CA LEU A 35 -3.11 -13.14 -4.08
C LEU A 35 -1.60 -13.30 -3.92
N ALA A 36 -0.90 -12.20 -3.64
CA ALA A 36 0.52 -12.18 -3.37
C ALA A 36 0.91 -10.85 -2.73
N ARG A 37 1.88 -10.89 -1.81
CA ARG A 37 2.43 -9.69 -1.18
C ARG A 37 3.88 -9.89 -0.79
N VAL A 38 4.67 -8.85 -1.00
CA VAL A 38 6.02 -8.68 -0.46
C VAL A 38 6.12 -7.35 0.26
N GLU A 39 6.99 -7.26 1.25
CA GLU A 39 7.12 -6.09 2.11
C GLU A 39 8.55 -5.92 2.63
N ASP A 40 8.98 -4.67 2.73
CA ASP A 40 10.21 -4.24 3.39
C ASP A 40 9.83 -3.34 4.57
N LEU A 41 9.77 -3.96 5.75
CA LEU A 41 9.47 -3.28 7.02
C LEU A 41 10.73 -3.11 7.87
N TYR A 42 11.93 -3.22 7.29
CA TYR A 42 13.18 -3.19 8.06
C TYR A 42 13.47 -1.81 8.65
N CYS A 43 12.91 -0.75 8.06
CA CYS A 43 12.93 0.58 8.65
C CYS A 43 12.19 0.66 9.99
N PHE A 44 11.26 -0.24 10.29
CA PHE A 44 10.55 -0.23 11.57
C PHE A 44 11.24 -1.12 12.62
N SER A 45 11.03 -0.76 13.88
CA SER A 45 11.43 -1.59 15.02
C SER A 45 10.79 -2.96 14.92
N TYR A 46 11.58 -4.00 15.20
CA TYR A 46 11.16 -5.40 15.14
C TYR A 46 9.83 -5.64 15.88
N PHE A 47 9.65 -5.04 17.06
CA PHE A 47 8.46 -5.21 17.90
C PHE A 47 7.19 -4.57 17.32
N THR A 48 7.32 -3.60 16.40
CA THR A 48 6.19 -2.90 15.78
C THR A 48 5.83 -3.44 14.40
N ARG A 49 6.68 -4.28 13.80
CA ARG A 49 6.49 -4.77 12.42
C ARG A 49 5.20 -5.56 12.23
N SER A 50 4.80 -6.36 13.22
CA SER A 50 3.53 -7.11 13.17
C SER A 50 2.33 -6.16 13.07
N THR A 51 2.28 -5.15 13.94
CA THR A 51 1.23 -4.13 13.92
C THR A 51 1.20 -3.36 12.61
N ILE A 52 2.37 -2.98 12.09
CA ILE A 52 2.47 -2.26 10.82
C ILE A 52 1.99 -3.12 9.66
N ARG A 53 2.35 -4.41 9.64
CA ARG A 53 1.87 -5.36 8.63
C ARG A 53 0.35 -5.48 8.64
N GLU A 54 -0.27 -5.56 9.81
CA GLU A 54 -1.74 -5.61 9.93
C GLU A 54 -2.37 -4.32 9.34
N HIS A 55 -1.87 -3.15 9.72
CA HIS A 55 -2.33 -1.86 9.17
C HIS A 55 -2.12 -1.73 7.67
N LEU A 56 -0.97 -2.19 7.19
CA LEU A 56 -0.66 -2.20 5.77
C LEU A 56 -1.64 -3.11 5.01
N THR A 57 -1.94 -4.29 5.55
CA THR A 57 -2.94 -5.22 4.97
C THR A 57 -4.30 -4.56 4.85
N PHE A 58 -4.76 -3.92 5.94
CA PHE A 58 -6.02 -3.19 5.97
C PHE A 58 -6.05 -2.05 4.94
N ALA A 59 -4.98 -1.25 4.84
CA ALA A 59 -4.88 -0.15 3.90
C ALA A 59 -4.89 -0.64 2.45
N LEU A 60 -4.12 -1.69 2.13
CA LEU A 60 -4.07 -2.30 0.79
C LEU A 60 -5.46 -2.77 0.35
N ARG A 61 -6.18 -3.51 1.21
CA ARG A 61 -7.54 -4.00 0.93
C ARG A 61 -8.53 -2.85 0.78
N THR A 62 -8.49 -1.87 1.67
CA THR A 62 -9.39 -0.71 1.62
C THR A 62 -9.21 0.04 0.30
N VAL A 63 -7.97 0.39 -0.05
CA VAL A 63 -7.68 1.13 -1.29
C VAL A 63 -8.05 0.33 -2.54
N ALA A 64 -7.76 -0.98 -2.56
CA ALA A 64 -8.17 -1.86 -3.67
C ALA A 64 -9.70 -1.94 -3.82
N GLN A 65 -10.43 -2.10 -2.72
CA GLN A 65 -11.90 -2.21 -2.72
C GLN A 65 -12.60 -0.91 -3.13
N ARG A 66 -12.03 0.25 -2.76
CA ARG A 66 -12.61 1.56 -3.04
C ARG A 66 -12.22 2.13 -4.40
N THR A 67 -11.25 1.52 -5.08
CA THR A 67 -10.87 1.89 -6.43
C THR A 67 -11.74 1.15 -7.45
N LYS A 68 -12.37 1.89 -8.36
CA LYS A 68 -13.20 1.29 -9.41
C LYS A 68 -12.35 0.47 -10.40
N PRO A 69 -12.88 -0.63 -10.95
CA PRO A 69 -12.21 -1.35 -12.04
C PRO A 69 -11.90 -0.44 -13.23
N GLY A 70 -10.68 -0.55 -13.76
CA GLY A 70 -10.14 0.29 -14.83
C GLY A 70 -9.47 1.58 -14.36
N PHE A 71 -9.50 1.89 -13.05
CA PHE A 71 -8.95 3.15 -12.52
C PHE A 71 -7.58 2.97 -11.86
N ARG A 72 -6.84 4.06 -11.87
CA ARG A 72 -5.59 4.27 -11.13
C ARG A 72 -5.82 5.35 -10.09
N GLN A 73 -5.39 5.10 -8.86
CA GLN A 73 -5.46 6.08 -7.78
C GLN A 73 -4.18 6.12 -6.97
N THR A 74 -3.90 7.31 -6.43
CA THR A 74 -2.87 7.56 -5.43
C THR A 74 -3.57 8.06 -4.18
N VAL A 75 -3.34 7.42 -3.04
CA VAL A 75 -4.05 7.70 -1.79
C VAL A 75 -3.04 7.85 -0.66
N GLY A 76 -2.97 9.03 -0.05
CA GLY A 76 -2.16 9.25 1.15
C GLY A 76 -2.76 8.56 2.38
N LEU A 77 -1.93 7.93 3.21
CA LEU A 77 -2.37 7.34 4.47
C LEU A 77 -2.29 8.43 5.56
N LYS A 78 -3.43 8.81 6.14
CA LYS A 78 -3.55 10.02 6.96
C LYS A 78 -2.64 10.06 8.20
N ASP A 79 -2.36 8.90 8.77
CA ASP A 79 -1.65 8.75 10.06
C ASP A 79 -0.30 8.03 9.91
N ILE A 80 0.08 7.67 8.68
CA ILE A 80 1.38 7.07 8.34
C ILE A 80 1.91 7.80 7.11
N GLU A 81 3.13 8.32 7.13
CA GLU A 81 3.72 9.16 6.05
C GLU A 81 4.03 8.39 4.75
N TYR A 82 3.12 7.50 4.34
CA TYR A 82 3.21 6.68 3.16
C TYR A 82 2.01 6.89 2.24
N VAL A 83 2.25 6.62 0.98
CA VAL A 83 1.32 6.79 -0.12
C VAL A 83 1.06 5.43 -0.75
N CYS A 84 -0.21 5.15 -1.00
CA CYS A 84 -0.67 3.93 -1.63
C CYS A 84 -1.00 4.23 -3.11
N HIS A 85 -0.29 3.59 -4.02
CA HIS A 85 -0.57 3.64 -5.45
C HIS A 85 -1.26 2.35 -5.87
N VAL A 86 -2.43 2.47 -6.51
CA VAL A 86 -3.26 1.33 -6.89
C VAL A 86 -3.70 1.42 -8.34
N HIS A 87 -3.65 0.29 -9.04
CA HIS A 87 -4.31 0.11 -10.33
C HIS A 87 -5.19 -1.13 -10.26
N VAL A 88 -6.50 -0.94 -10.41
CA VAL A 88 -7.47 -2.05 -10.54
C VAL A 88 -7.76 -2.23 -12.02
N ARG A 89 -7.42 -3.37 -12.59
CA ARG A 89 -7.77 -3.69 -13.99
C ARG A 89 -9.26 -3.98 -14.13
N SER A 90 -9.79 -3.85 -15.33
CA SER A 90 -11.20 -4.12 -15.63
C SER A 90 -11.62 -5.58 -15.33
N ASN A 91 -10.67 -6.51 -15.33
CA ASN A 91 -10.91 -7.91 -14.96
C ASN A 91 -10.91 -8.16 -13.44
N GLY A 92 -10.71 -7.13 -12.61
CA GLY A 92 -10.71 -7.24 -11.14
C GLY A 92 -9.34 -7.56 -10.53
N LEU A 93 -8.29 -7.76 -11.33
CA LEU A 93 -6.92 -7.90 -10.82
C LEU A 93 -6.34 -6.52 -10.48
N SER A 94 -5.93 -6.34 -9.24
CA SER A 94 -5.36 -5.07 -8.76
C SER A 94 -3.93 -5.22 -8.31
N GLY A 95 -3.10 -4.25 -8.65
CA GLY A 95 -1.73 -4.15 -8.19
C GLY A 95 -1.59 -2.89 -7.36
N ILE A 96 -0.95 -3.03 -6.20
CA ILE A 96 -0.81 -1.97 -5.21
C ILE A 96 0.67 -1.88 -4.80
N VAL A 97 1.19 -0.67 -4.74
CA VAL A 97 2.54 -0.36 -4.24
C VAL A 97 2.41 0.72 -3.18
N VAL A 98 3.02 0.50 -2.01
CA VAL A 98 3.06 1.47 -0.91
C VAL A 98 4.47 2.03 -0.81
N THR A 99 4.59 3.34 -0.82
CA THR A 99 5.87 4.06 -0.85
C THR A 99 5.88 5.22 0.12
N ASP A 100 7.04 5.81 0.36
CA ASP A 100 7.13 7.17 0.89
C ASP A 100 6.49 8.19 -0.07
N GLU A 101 6.10 9.35 0.46
CA GLU A 101 5.46 10.43 -0.32
C GLU A 101 6.35 10.97 -1.45
N GLU A 102 7.67 10.99 -1.25
CA GLU A 102 8.64 11.48 -2.24
C GLU A 102 8.90 10.49 -3.39
N TYR A 103 8.40 9.25 -3.31
CA TYR A 103 8.65 8.25 -4.34
C TYR A 103 7.96 8.65 -5.66
N PRO A 104 8.66 8.63 -6.82
CA PRO A 104 8.07 9.08 -8.07
C PRO A 104 6.86 8.23 -8.49
N VAL A 105 5.68 8.86 -8.51
CA VAL A 105 4.40 8.24 -8.90
C VAL A 105 4.49 7.46 -10.20
N ARG A 106 5.20 7.99 -11.20
CA ARG A 106 5.42 7.33 -12.48
C ARG A 106 6.10 5.97 -12.32
N VAL A 107 7.17 5.91 -11.51
CA VAL A 107 7.93 4.68 -11.29
C VAL A 107 7.07 3.65 -10.56
N ALA A 108 6.28 4.08 -9.58
CA ALA A 108 5.35 3.21 -8.86
C ALA A 108 4.32 2.55 -9.80
N PHE A 109 3.68 3.32 -10.69
CA PHE A 109 2.70 2.78 -11.63
C PHE A 109 3.30 1.94 -12.76
N SER A 110 4.51 2.26 -13.20
CA SER A 110 5.28 1.40 -14.11
C SER A 110 5.57 0.05 -13.45
N LEU A 111 6.00 0.05 -12.18
CA LEU A 111 6.19 -1.18 -11.40
C LEU A 111 4.89 -1.97 -11.26
N ILE A 112 3.78 -1.32 -10.88
CA ILE A 112 2.46 -1.98 -10.80
C ILE A 112 2.10 -2.67 -12.12
N THR A 113 2.35 -2.01 -13.25
CA THR A 113 2.04 -2.56 -14.57
C THR A 113 2.89 -3.79 -14.89
N ASP A 114 4.20 -3.74 -14.62
CA ASP A 114 5.12 -4.87 -14.78
C ASP A 114 4.73 -6.06 -13.89
N ILE A 115 4.45 -5.81 -12.60
CA ILE A 115 4.03 -6.84 -11.64
C ILE A 115 2.74 -7.51 -12.10
N LEU A 116 1.72 -6.74 -12.50
CA LEU A 116 0.45 -7.32 -12.95
C LEU A 116 0.59 -8.13 -14.24
N ASN A 117 1.46 -7.70 -15.16
CA ASN A 117 1.76 -8.43 -16.39
C ASN A 117 2.47 -9.76 -16.12
N LYS A 118 3.49 -9.75 -15.25
CA LYS A 118 4.22 -10.96 -14.84
C LYS A 118 3.32 -11.91 -14.06
N PHE A 119 2.59 -11.39 -13.08
CA PHE A 119 1.69 -12.17 -12.24
C PHE A 119 0.61 -12.88 -13.06
N SER A 120 -0.03 -12.18 -14.00
CA SER A 120 -1.07 -12.78 -14.86
C SER A 120 -0.55 -13.90 -15.75
N LYS A 121 0.75 -13.89 -16.10
CA LYS A 121 1.41 -14.94 -16.89
C LYS A 121 1.80 -16.14 -16.03
N GLU A 122 2.34 -15.91 -14.84
CA GLU A 122 2.83 -16.97 -13.96
C GLU A 122 1.70 -17.65 -13.17
N VAL A 123 0.62 -16.92 -12.87
CA VAL A 123 -0.54 -17.42 -12.13
C VAL A 123 -1.81 -17.25 -12.98
N PRO A 124 -1.96 -17.97 -14.11
CA PRO A 124 -3.08 -17.74 -15.05
C PRO A 124 -4.46 -18.06 -14.45
N LYS A 125 -4.52 -18.94 -13.45
CA LYS A 125 -5.76 -19.32 -12.74
C LYS A 125 -6.05 -18.49 -11.49
N TRP A 126 -5.52 -17.27 -11.41
CA TRP A 126 -5.73 -16.39 -10.25
C TRP A 126 -7.22 -16.10 -9.95
N VAL A 127 -8.11 -16.22 -10.95
CA VAL A 127 -9.58 -16.07 -10.82
C VAL A 127 -10.23 -17.25 -10.06
N GLU A 128 -9.54 -18.37 -9.90
CA GLU A 128 -10.04 -19.52 -9.15
C GLU A 128 -9.69 -19.43 -7.65
N ILE A 129 -8.79 -18.52 -7.26
CA ILE A 129 -8.31 -18.37 -5.88
C ILE A 129 -9.39 -17.68 -5.02
N THR A 130 -9.86 -18.37 -3.98
CA THR A 130 -10.97 -17.93 -3.12
C THR A 130 -10.55 -17.49 -1.70
N SER A 131 -9.27 -17.57 -1.36
CA SER A 131 -8.74 -17.19 -0.05
C SER A 131 -7.37 -16.53 -0.19
N ASP A 132 -6.97 -15.80 0.86
CA ASP A 132 -5.67 -15.17 0.92
C ASP A 132 -4.53 -16.18 0.75
N GLN A 133 -3.52 -15.78 0.01
CA GLN A 133 -2.32 -16.57 -0.25
C GLN A 133 -1.16 -16.06 0.62
N PRO A 134 -0.45 -16.96 1.32
CA PRO A 134 0.60 -16.56 2.26
C PRO A 134 1.93 -16.17 1.58
N GLY A 135 2.11 -16.50 0.30
CA GLY A 135 3.36 -16.31 -0.43
C GLY A 135 3.22 -15.39 -1.64
N ALA A 136 4.36 -15.03 -2.22
CA ALA A 136 4.45 -14.29 -3.46
C ALA A 136 5.37 -15.03 -4.45
N PRO A 137 5.14 -14.90 -5.77
CA PRO A 137 6.11 -15.33 -6.76
C PRO A 137 7.46 -14.64 -6.56
N LYS A 138 8.57 -15.37 -6.79
CA LYS A 138 9.94 -14.89 -6.55
C LYS A 138 10.28 -13.58 -7.28
N PHE A 139 9.66 -13.30 -8.42
CA PHE A 139 9.92 -12.05 -9.14
C PHE A 139 9.48 -10.81 -8.33
N MET A 140 8.54 -10.94 -7.40
CA MET A 140 8.09 -9.85 -6.54
C MET A 140 9.15 -9.52 -5.49
N ASP A 141 9.83 -10.52 -4.92
CA ASP A 141 10.95 -10.32 -3.99
C ASP A 141 12.09 -9.56 -4.69
N VAL A 142 12.43 -9.99 -5.92
CA VAL A 142 13.44 -9.28 -6.73
C VAL A 142 12.99 -7.86 -7.09
N ALA A 143 11.69 -7.67 -7.35
CA ALA A 143 11.16 -6.36 -7.70
C ALA A 143 11.19 -5.37 -6.53
N ILE A 144 10.81 -5.79 -5.32
CA ILE A 144 10.82 -4.88 -4.17
C ILE A 144 12.24 -4.40 -3.85
N GLU A 145 13.25 -5.26 -3.98
CA GLU A 145 14.66 -4.88 -3.82
C GLU A 145 15.14 -3.93 -4.92
N LYS A 146 14.91 -4.32 -6.20
CA LYS A 146 15.39 -3.56 -7.37
C LYS A 146 14.79 -2.16 -7.46
N PHE A 147 13.54 -1.99 -7.03
CA PHE A 147 12.83 -0.73 -7.13
C PHE A 147 12.93 0.16 -5.88
N GLN A 148 13.72 -0.23 -4.86
CA GLN A 148 14.04 0.64 -3.73
C GLN A 148 14.76 1.92 -4.17
N ASN A 149 15.59 1.87 -5.23
CA ASN A 149 16.21 3.08 -5.79
C ASN A 149 15.44 3.55 -7.04
N PRO A 150 14.61 4.60 -6.94
CA PRO A 150 13.80 5.03 -8.08
C PRO A 150 14.63 5.55 -9.26
N LYS A 151 15.85 6.04 -9.04
CA LYS A 151 16.74 6.51 -10.13
C LYS A 151 17.23 5.35 -11.01
N GLU A 152 17.51 4.20 -10.39
CA GLU A 152 17.92 2.99 -11.12
C GLU A 152 16.72 2.33 -11.78
N ALA A 153 15.59 2.25 -11.07
CA ALA A 153 14.34 1.77 -11.61
C ALA A 153 13.92 2.54 -12.87
N ASP A 154 14.00 3.88 -12.84
CA ASP A 154 13.62 4.72 -13.97
C ASP A 154 14.49 4.48 -15.22
N LYS A 155 15.79 4.23 -15.06
CA LYS A 155 16.66 3.87 -16.20
C LYS A 155 16.20 2.57 -16.86
N VAL A 156 15.89 1.56 -16.05
CA VAL A 156 15.38 0.27 -16.54
C VAL A 156 14.04 0.45 -17.27
N LEU A 157 13.12 1.20 -16.65
CA LEU A 157 11.79 1.43 -17.20
C LEU A 157 11.82 2.25 -18.50
N LYS A 158 12.68 3.27 -18.59
CA LYS A 158 12.87 4.08 -19.80
C LYS A 158 13.38 3.27 -20.99
N ILE A 159 14.25 2.28 -20.73
CA ILE A 159 14.77 1.39 -21.78
C ILE A 159 13.67 0.45 -22.30
N GLN A 160 12.70 0.07 -21.45
CA GLN A 160 11.66 -0.92 -21.79
C GLN A 160 10.45 -0.37 -22.58
N GLN A 161 10.45 0.91 -23.00
CA GLN A 161 9.45 1.64 -23.81
C GLN A 161 8.11 2.08 -23.16
N THR A 162 7.50 3.06 -23.87
CA THR A 162 6.29 3.90 -23.69
C THR A 162 5.83 4.11 -22.25
N VAL A 163 6.37 5.16 -21.64
CA VAL A 163 5.71 5.81 -20.51
C VAL A 163 4.46 6.49 -21.08
N ASP A 164 3.36 5.74 -21.14
CA ASP A 164 2.05 6.34 -21.36
C ASP A 164 1.83 7.44 -20.32
N GLU A 165 1.13 8.51 -20.71
CA GLU A 165 0.69 9.52 -19.77
C GLU A 165 -0.16 8.86 -18.67
N ILE A 166 0.41 8.68 -17.48
CA ILE A 166 -0.29 8.06 -16.35
C ILE A 166 -1.31 9.07 -15.82
N LYS A 167 -2.57 8.88 -16.22
CA LYS A 167 -3.71 9.56 -15.60
C LYS A 167 -4.10 8.79 -14.34
N THR A 168 -3.81 9.38 -13.19
CA THR A 168 -4.18 8.85 -11.87
C THR A 168 -4.97 9.90 -11.09
N ILE A 169 -5.96 9.47 -10.32
CA ILE A 169 -6.69 10.34 -9.40
C ILE A 169 -5.92 10.38 -8.09
N MET A 170 -5.61 11.57 -7.58
CA MET A 170 -4.87 11.73 -6.33
C MET A 170 -5.81 12.17 -5.21
N HIS A 171 -5.79 11.41 -4.12
CA HIS A 171 -6.46 11.70 -2.87
C HIS A 171 -5.40 11.98 -1.80
N LYS A 172 -5.54 13.10 -1.09
CA LYS A 172 -4.57 13.46 -0.04
C LYS A 172 -4.68 12.52 1.15
N ASN A 173 -5.90 12.09 1.46
CA ASN A 173 -6.17 11.20 2.58
C ASN A 173 -7.01 10.01 2.15
N ILE A 174 -6.79 8.88 2.82
CA ILE A 174 -7.64 7.69 2.69
C ILE A 174 -9.12 7.97 3.02
N ASP A 175 -9.42 8.99 3.83
CA ASP A 175 -10.80 9.41 4.11
C ASP A 175 -11.54 9.86 2.83
N ASP A 176 -10.82 10.39 1.83
CA ASP A 176 -11.42 10.95 0.60
C ASP A 176 -12.01 9.87 -0.32
N ILE A 177 -11.64 8.60 -0.11
CA ILE A 177 -12.14 7.44 -0.87
C ILE A 177 -13.17 6.62 -0.07
N LEU A 178 -13.52 7.05 1.15
CA LEU A 178 -14.56 6.41 1.96
C LEU A 178 -15.96 6.86 1.54
N LYS A 179 -16.98 6.07 1.88
CA LYS A 179 -18.37 6.48 1.61
C LYS A 179 -18.77 7.59 2.59
N ARG A 180 -19.73 8.41 2.18
CA ARG A 180 -20.33 9.43 3.05
C ARG A 180 -20.88 8.79 4.32
N GLY A 181 -20.44 9.29 5.48
CA GLY A 181 -20.84 8.77 6.79
C GLY A 181 -20.00 7.60 7.32
N GLU A 182 -19.03 7.10 6.54
CA GLU A 182 -18.01 6.17 7.03
C GLU A 182 -16.79 6.95 7.56
N THR A 183 -16.09 6.37 8.54
CA THR A 183 -14.82 6.89 9.05
C THR A 183 -13.78 5.77 9.06
N LEU A 184 -12.51 6.11 8.90
CA LEU A 184 -11.42 5.14 8.96
C LEU A 184 -11.41 4.36 10.28
N ASP A 185 -11.66 5.06 11.40
CA ASP A 185 -11.71 4.46 12.74
C ASP A 185 -12.81 3.39 12.84
N ALA A 186 -14.00 3.65 12.28
CA ALA A 186 -15.09 2.67 12.27
C ALA A 186 -14.84 1.48 11.35
N LEU A 187 -14.06 1.65 10.28
CA LEU A 187 -13.63 0.56 9.40
C LEU A 187 -12.57 -0.31 10.08
N MET A 188 -11.60 0.30 10.77
CA MET A 188 -10.60 -0.43 11.54
C MET A 188 -11.23 -1.28 12.63
N ASP A 189 -12.21 -0.74 13.37
CA ASP A 189 -12.90 -1.45 14.45
C ASP A 189 -13.73 -2.66 13.97
N LYS A 190 -14.09 -2.71 12.68
CA LYS A 190 -14.84 -3.82 12.05
C LYS A 190 -13.95 -4.76 11.24
N SER A 191 -12.68 -4.42 11.05
CA SER A 191 -11.78 -5.17 10.18
C SER A 191 -11.34 -6.48 10.83
N ASN A 192 -11.34 -7.56 10.05
CA ASN A 192 -10.74 -8.83 10.47
C ASN A 192 -9.22 -8.87 10.26
N ASP A 193 -8.63 -7.81 9.67
CA ASP A 193 -7.19 -7.71 9.40
C ASP A 193 -6.38 -7.11 10.55
N LEU A 194 -7.06 -6.53 11.54
CA LEU A 194 -6.44 -5.81 12.65
C LEU A 194 -6.73 -6.52 13.97
N SER A 195 -5.69 -6.86 14.71
CA SER A 195 -5.81 -7.27 16.10
C SER A 195 -6.21 -6.09 16.99
N ALA A 196 -6.85 -6.37 18.13
CA ALA A 196 -7.20 -5.34 19.12
C ALA A 196 -5.97 -4.52 19.56
N THR A 197 -4.81 -5.17 19.67
CA THR A 197 -3.53 -4.53 19.96
C THR A 197 -3.13 -3.54 18.87
N SER A 198 -3.26 -3.92 17.60
CA SER A 198 -2.93 -3.05 16.47
C SER A 198 -3.87 -1.86 16.35
N VAL A 199 -5.17 -2.06 16.60
CA VAL A 199 -6.15 -0.96 16.66
C VAL A 199 -5.78 0.02 17.78
N ALA A 200 -5.51 -0.48 18.99
CA ALA A 200 -5.14 0.35 20.14
C ALA A 200 -3.83 1.11 19.90
N PHE A 201 -2.83 0.46 19.30
CA PHE A 201 -1.55 1.07 18.95
C PHE A 201 -1.72 2.24 17.99
N PHE A 202 -2.48 2.06 16.92
CA PHE A 202 -2.73 3.10 15.93
C PHE A 202 -3.54 4.27 16.50
N LYS A 203 -4.60 3.99 17.25
CA LYS A 203 -5.38 5.03 17.97
C LYS A 203 -4.49 5.84 18.91
N THR A 204 -3.51 5.20 19.55
CA THR A 204 -2.55 5.88 20.44
C THR A 204 -1.57 6.75 19.65
N ALA A 205 -1.00 6.24 18.56
CA ALA A 205 -0.09 7.00 17.72
C ALA A 205 -0.74 8.23 17.06
N LYS A 206 -2.00 8.08 16.61
CA LYS A 206 -2.81 9.18 16.08
C LYS A 206 -2.97 10.30 17.10
N LYS A 207 -3.28 9.97 18.36
CA LYS A 207 -3.38 10.95 19.46
C LYS A 207 -2.05 11.68 19.71
N GLN A 208 -0.93 10.94 19.67
CA GLN A 208 0.40 11.53 19.86
C GLN A 208 0.76 12.51 18.72
N ASN A 209 0.43 12.18 17.47
CA ASN A 209 0.65 13.03 16.31
C ASN A 209 -0.24 14.30 16.31
N GLN A 210 -1.43 14.24 16.92
CA GLN A 210 -2.33 15.39 17.04
C GLN A 210 -1.84 16.41 18.08
N CYS A 211 -1.27 15.96 19.20
CA CYS A 211 -0.75 16.84 20.26
C CYS A 211 0.50 17.65 19.83
N CYS A 212 1.19 17.24 18.76
CA CYS A 212 2.39 17.92 18.25
C CYS A 212 2.09 18.92 17.11
N LYS A 213 0.83 19.07 16.66
CA LYS A 213 0.41 20.09 15.67
C LYS A 213 -0.18 21.35 16.31
N ALA A 214 -0.22 21.43 17.64
CA ALA A 214 -0.89 22.49 18.41
C ALA A 214 0.05 23.58 18.96
N TYR A 215 1.27 23.72 18.42
CA TYR A 215 2.20 24.81 18.77
C TYR A 215 3.01 25.25 17.57
#